data_AF-A0A375H4T8-F1
#
_entry.id   AF-A0A375H4T8-F1
#
_cell.length_a   1.000
_cell.length_b   1.000
_cell.length_c   1.000
_cell.angle_alpha   90.00
_cell.angle_beta   90.00
_cell.angle_gamma   90.00
#
_symmetry.space_group_name_H-M   'P 1'
#
loop_
_entity.id
_entity.type
_entity.pdbx_description
1 polymer ?
#
loop_
_entity_poly.entity_id
_entity_poly.type
_entity_poly.pdbx_seq_one_letter_code
_entity_poly.pdbx_strand_id
1 'polypeptide(L)' 'MQTLGPATRDSLSHHEVLIDAGHLGTVRLFIEKKLARHHRHSHYYWSAYRAEPVDS' A
#
# COMPACT_ATOMS: atom_id res chain seq x y z
N MET A 1 -9.13 -4.64 -21.09
CA MET A 1 -8.38 -3.86 -20.09
C MET A 1 -9.35 -3.45 -19.00
N GLN A 2 -9.31 -4.08 -17.82
CA GLN A 2 -10.18 -3.74 -16.70
C GLN A 2 -9.45 -2.70 -15.84
N THR A 3 -9.91 -1.46 -15.88
CA THR A 3 -9.34 -0.39 -15.06
C THR A 3 -9.86 -0.54 -13.64
N LEU A 4 -8.94 -0.65 -12.67
CA LEU A 4 -9.29 -0.65 -11.26
C LEU A 4 -9.87 0.73 -10.90
N GLY A 5 -11.00 0.76 -10.17
CA GLY A 5 -11.61 2.01 -9.68
C GLY A 5 -10.65 2.82 -8.79
N PRO A 6 -10.98 4.05 -8.37
CA PRO A 6 -10.08 4.89 -7.59
C PRO A 6 -9.61 4.18 -6.30
N ALA A 7 -8.32 4.29 -5.98
CA ALA A 7 -7.71 3.65 -4.81
C ALA A 7 -8.03 4.36 -3.48
N THR A 8 -9.12 5.10 -3.43
CA THR A 8 -9.43 6.00 -2.32
C THR A 8 -9.96 5.19 -1.14
N ARG A 9 -9.07 4.84 -0.21
CA ARG A 9 -9.45 4.67 1.19
C ARG A 9 -9.30 6.02 1.85
N ASP A 10 -10.42 6.65 2.18
CA ASP A 10 -10.50 7.95 2.85
C ASP A 10 -10.16 7.82 4.36
N SER A 11 -9.09 7.09 4.66
CA SER A 11 -8.64 6.82 6.02
C SER A 11 -7.30 7.51 6.26
N LEU A 12 -7.13 8.15 7.43
CA LEU A 12 -5.86 8.74 7.87
C LEU A 12 -4.68 7.74 7.88
N SER A 13 -4.96 6.44 7.83
CA SER A 13 -3.96 5.37 7.75
C SER A 13 -3.49 5.06 6.33
N HIS A 14 -4.09 5.65 5.29
CA HIS A 14 -3.74 5.41 3.89
C HIS A 14 -2.51 6.23 3.49
N HIS A 15 -1.54 5.58 2.85
CA HIS A 15 -0.39 6.24 2.26
C HIS A 15 -0.07 5.63 0.89
N GLU A 16 0.50 6.45 0.02
CA GLU A 16 1.08 6.06 -1.27
C GLU A 16 2.60 6.14 -1.16
N VAL A 17 3.31 5.09 -1.59
CA VAL A 17 4.78 5.07 -1.63
C VAL A 17 5.26 4.60 -2.98
N LEU A 18 6.31 5.25 -3.49
CA LEU A 18 7.00 4.80 -4.70
C LEU A 18 8.16 3.90 -4.30
N ILE A 19 8.25 2.75 -4.95
CA ILE A 19 9.37 1.82 -4.78
C ILE A 19 9.97 1.47 -6.14
N ASP A 20 11.28 1.26 -6.17
CA ASP A 20 11.95 0.57 -7.27
C ASP A 20 11.69 -0.94 -7.13
N ALA A 21 10.96 -1.52 -8.08
CA ALA A 21 10.65 -2.95 -8.12
C ALA A 21 11.57 -3.73 -9.08
N GLY A 22 12.75 -3.20 -9.39
CA GLY A 22 13.73 -3.83 -10.26
C GLY A 22 13.23 -3.95 -11.69
N HIS A 23 13.11 -5.16 -12.21
CA HIS A 23 12.73 -5.38 -13.62
C HIS A 23 11.29 -4.93 -13.95
N LEU A 24 10.46 -4.68 -12.94
CA LEU A 24 9.09 -4.19 -13.09
C LEU A 24 9.01 -2.64 -13.13
N GLY A 25 10.16 -1.97 -12.97
CA GLY A 25 10.22 -0.51 -12.91
C GLY A 25 9.69 0.06 -11.60
N THR A 26 9.36 1.35 -11.61
CA THR A 26 8.81 2.04 -10.44
C THR A 26 7.35 1.67 -10.25
N VAL A 27 7.02 1.20 -9.04
CA VAL A 27 5.66 0.83 -8.66
C VAL A 27 5.20 1.74 -7.51
N ARG A 28 3.96 2.21 -7.62
CA ARG A 28 3.23 2.87 -6.53
C ARG A 28 2.50 1.83 -5.72
N LEU A 29 2.86 1.71 -4.45
CA LEU A 29 2.12 0.91 -3.48
C LEU A 29 1.15 1.79 -2.70
N PHE A 30 -0.09 1.32 -2.60
CA PHE A 30 -1.08 1.85 -1.68
C PHE A 30 -1.03 0.99 -0.42
N ILE A 31 -0.58 1.60 0.66
CA ILE A 31 -0.36 0.95 1.93
C ILE A 31 -1.29 1.53 3.00
N GLU A 32 -1.55 0.73 4.02
CA GLU A 32 -2.24 1.17 5.22
C GLU A 32 -1.46 0.82 6.48
N LYS A 33 -1.39 1.77 7.43
CA LYS A 33 -0.85 1.50 8.77
C LYS A 33 -1.88 0.71 9.57
N LYS A 34 -1.50 -0.47 10.04
CA LYS A 34 -2.30 -1.33 10.91
C LYS A 34 -1.63 -1.55 12.25
N LEU A 35 -2.44 -1.96 13.21
CA LEU A 35 -1.99 -2.36 14.54
C LEU A 35 -2.41 -3.81 14.80
N ALA A 36 -1.44 -4.70 14.97
CA ALA A 36 -1.67 -6.05 15.47
C ALA A 36 -1.59 -6.01 17.00
N ARG A 37 -2.61 -6.55 17.67
CA ARG A 37 -2.63 -6.70 19.13
C ARG A 37 -2.64 -8.18 19.46
N HIS A 38 -1.68 -8.61 20.28
CA HIS A 38 -1.62 -9.97 20.78
C HIS A 38 -1.23 -9.97 22.25
N HIS A 39 -2.17 -10.33 23.12
CA HIS A 39 -2.06 -10.23 24.58
C HIS A 39 -1.51 -8.86 25.03
N ARG A 40 -0.31 -8.84 25.62
CA ARG A 40 0.34 -7.63 26.15
C ARG A 40 1.16 -6.88 25.09
N HIS A 41 1.24 -7.38 23.87
CA HIS A 41 2.05 -6.80 22.81
C HIS A 41 1.19 -6.15 21.74
N SER A 42 1.73 -5.06 21.19
CA SER A 42 1.11 -4.26 20.15
C SER A 42 2.18 -3.87 19.15
N HIS A 43 1.99 -4.23 17.89
CA HIS A 43 2.95 -3.97 16.82
C HIS A 43 2.25 -3.22 15.69
N TYR A 44 2.80 -2.06 15.32
CA TYR A 44 2.42 -1.40 14.09
C TYR A 44 3.09 -2.08 12.92
N TYR A 45 2.36 -2.19 11.82
CA TYR A 45 2.87 -2.69 10.56
C TYR A 45 2.20 -1.97 9.40
N TRP A 46 2.83 -2.03 8.23
CA TRP A 46 2.27 -1.53 6.99
C TRP A 46 1.77 -2.71 6.16
N SER A 47 0.56 -2.57 5.61
CA SER A 47 -0.07 -3.58 4.76
C SER A 47 -0.28 -2.96 3.38
N ALA A 48 0.35 -3.49 2.35
CA ALA A 48 0.03 -3.13 0.97
C ALA A 48 -1.29 -3.79 0.55
N TYR A 49 -2.16 -3.06 -0.14
CA TYR A 49 -3.43 -3.58 -0.65
C TYR A 49 -3.67 -3.31 -2.14
N ARG A 50 -2.86 -2.44 -2.77
CA ARG A 50 -2.85 -2.21 -4.21
C ARG A 50 -1.44 -1.83 -4.65
N ALA A 51 -1.08 -2.23 -5.85
CA ALA A 51 0.14 -1.84 -6.52
C ALA A 51 -0.21 -1.40 -7.94
N GLU A 52 0.36 -0.27 -8.38
CA GLU A 52 0.18 0.24 -9.74
C GLU A 52 1.54 0.64 -10.32
N PRO A 53 1.80 0.36 -11.61
CA PRO A 53 2.96 0.95 -12.27
C PRO A 53 2.86 2.47 -12.25
N VAL A 54 3.97 3.17 -12.08
CA VAL A 54 4.05 4.65 -12.21
C VAL A 54 4.28 5.04 -13.68
N ASP A 55 3.77 4.21 -14.60
CA ASP A 55 3.95 4.21 -16.05
C ASP A 55 5.17 3.42 -16.60
N SER A 56 4.94 2.84 -17.78
CA SER A 56 5.94 2.57 -18.84
C SER A 56 5.46 3.24 -20.11
#